data_AF-A0A2D1VC13-F1
#
_entry.id   AF-A0A2D1VC13-F1
#
_cell.length_a   1.000
_cell.length_b   1.000
_cell.length_c   1.000
_cell.angle_alpha   90.00
_cell.angle_beta   90.00
_cell.angle_gamma   90.00
#
_symmetry.space_group_name_H-M   'P 1'
#
loop_
_entity.id
_entity.type
_entity.pdbx_description
1 polymer ?
#
loop_
_entity_poly.entity_id
_entity_poly.type
_entity_poly.pdbx_seq_one_letter_code
_entity_poly.pdbx_strand_id
1 'polypeptide(L)'
;RKANTRLLPEVNRVVYVRNLPFNITLEEMYDIFCKYGAIRQIQIGVNKDTRGTAFVVYEDIYDAKNVVDHLSGFNVANRYLIVLYYQQSRMTKKVDNKKKEDDLTKMQEKYGVSTKDK
;
A
#
# COMPACT_ATOMS: atom_id res chain seq x y z
N ARG A 1 -19.82 26.95 -0.56
CA ARG A 1 -18.63 27.22 -1.41
C ARG A 1 -17.53 26.25 -0.98
N LYS A 2 -17.24 25.19 -1.75
CA LYS A 2 -16.09 24.33 -1.46
C LYS A 2 -14.83 25.15 -1.70
N ALA A 3 -14.03 25.39 -0.66
CA ALA A 3 -12.83 26.19 -0.76
C ALA A 3 -11.85 25.53 -1.75
N ASN A 4 -11.22 26.33 -2.61
CA ASN A 4 -10.08 25.94 -3.43
C ASN A 4 -8.84 25.75 -2.53
N THR A 5 -8.88 24.77 -1.63
CA THR A 5 -7.74 24.40 -0.81
C THR A 5 -6.85 23.54 -1.69
N ARG A 6 -5.78 24.12 -2.22
CA ARG A 6 -4.75 23.39 -2.98
C ARG A 6 -4.29 22.21 -2.14
N LEU A 7 -4.45 21.00 -2.69
CA LEU A 7 -4.01 19.77 -2.04
C LEU A 7 -2.48 19.74 -1.98
N LEU A 8 -1.93 19.16 -0.92
CA LEU A 8 -0.48 18.98 -0.82
C LEU A 8 0.01 18.12 -2.00
N PRO A 9 1.23 18.35 -2.50
CA PRO A 9 1.77 17.59 -3.63
C PRO A 9 1.91 16.08 -3.34
N GLU A 10 1.86 15.69 -2.07
CA GLU A 10 1.89 14.29 -1.64
C GLU A 10 0.53 13.59 -1.70
N VAL A 11 -0.57 14.33 -1.85
CA VAL A 11 -1.92 13.75 -1.92
C VAL A 11 -2.07 13.01 -3.24
N ASN A 12 -2.56 11.78 -3.15
CA ASN A 12 -2.80 10.91 -4.29
C ASN A 12 -4.19 10.28 -4.18
N ARG A 13 -4.80 9.96 -5.33
CA ARG A 13 -6.04 9.17 -5.41
C ARG A 13 -5.85 7.74 -4.93
N VAL A 14 -4.62 7.25 -5.01
CA VAL A 14 -4.25 5.93 -4.52
C VAL A 14 -3.80 6.03 -3.07
N VAL A 15 -4.44 5.22 -2.24
CA VAL A 15 -4.18 5.09 -0.81
C VAL A 15 -3.53 3.74 -0.55
N TYR A 16 -2.48 3.74 0.25
CA TYR A 16 -1.77 2.56 0.72
C TYR A 16 -2.13 2.27 2.17
N VAL A 17 -2.68 1.09 2.41
CA VAL A 17 -3.15 0.63 3.72
C VAL A 17 -2.20 -0.43 4.23
N ARG A 18 -1.78 -0.31 5.49
CA ARG A 18 -0.94 -1.28 6.19
C ARG A 18 -1.56 -1.69 7.51
N ASN A 19 -0.99 -2.76 8.08
CA ASN A 19 -1.40 -3.35 9.35
C ASN A 19 -2.82 -3.95 9.30
N LEU A 20 -3.23 -4.41 8.11
CA LEU A 20 -4.52 -5.05 7.95
C LEU A 20 -4.54 -6.45 8.58
N PRO A 21 -5.69 -6.85 9.15
CA PRO A 21 -5.92 -8.24 9.52
C PRO A 21 -5.68 -9.17 8.32
N PHE A 22 -5.04 -10.32 8.55
CA PHE A 22 -4.72 -11.23 7.45
C PHE A 22 -5.94 -12.00 6.93
N ASN A 23 -7.03 -11.99 7.69
CA ASN A 23 -8.30 -12.61 7.35
C ASN A 23 -9.30 -11.61 6.72
N ILE A 24 -8.89 -10.37 6.46
CA ILE A 24 -9.81 -9.36 5.92
C ILE A 24 -10.25 -9.71 4.50
N THR A 25 -11.55 -9.61 4.24
CA THR A 25 -12.12 -9.88 2.92
C THR A 25 -12.21 -8.61 2.07
N LEU A 26 -12.40 -8.79 0.76
CA LEU A 26 -12.60 -7.67 -0.15
C LEU A 26 -13.94 -6.96 0.10
N GLU A 27 -14.96 -7.68 0.56
CA GLU A 27 -16.25 -7.11 0.95
C GLU A 27 -16.11 -6.20 2.18
N GLU A 28 -15.43 -6.67 3.23
CA GLU A 28 -15.15 -5.87 4.43
C GLU A 28 -14.33 -4.61 4.11
N MET A 29 -13.34 -4.74 3.22
CA MET A 29 -12.59 -3.59 2.69
C MET A 29 -13.54 -2.59 2.04
N TYR A 30 -14.38 -3.06 1.12
CA TYR A 30 -15.32 -2.21 0.42
C TYR A 30 -16.27 -1.50 1.38
N ASP A 31 -16.83 -2.20 2.36
CA ASP A 31 -17.75 -1.64 3.36
C ASP A 31 -17.11 -0.55 4.24
N ILE A 32 -15.81 -0.68 4.55
CA ILE A 32 -15.08 0.32 5.34
C ILE A 32 -14.76 1.55 4.49
N PHE A 33 -14.23 1.34 3.28
CA PHE A 33 -13.67 2.39 2.45
C PHE A 33 -14.73 3.14 1.61
N CYS A 34 -15.81 2.47 1.20
CA CYS A 34 -16.87 3.05 0.36
C CYS A 34 -17.63 4.18 1.07
N LYS A 35 -17.64 4.19 2.41
CA LYS A 35 -18.25 5.24 3.22
C LYS A 35 -17.64 6.63 3.01
N TYR A 36 -16.41 6.69 2.50
CA TYR A 36 -15.67 7.94 2.33
C TYR A 36 -15.65 8.43 0.88
N GLY A 37 -16.03 7.59 -0.09
CA GLY A 37 -16.03 7.94 -1.50
C GLY A 37 -16.15 6.76 -2.45
N ALA A 38 -16.29 7.07 -3.73
CA ALA A 38 -16.42 6.06 -4.78
C ALA A 38 -15.07 5.36 -5.04
N ILE A 39 -15.05 4.05 -4.84
CA ILE A 39 -13.86 3.23 -5.04
C ILE A 39 -13.81 2.76 -6.50
N ARG A 40 -12.69 3.03 -7.17
CA ARG A 40 -12.38 2.53 -8.49
C ARG A 40 -11.85 1.10 -8.46
N GLN A 41 -10.94 0.81 -7.53
CA GLN A 41 -10.28 -0.48 -7.44
C GLN A 41 -9.69 -0.74 -6.05
N ILE A 42 -9.72 -2.00 -5.61
CA ILE A 42 -9.04 -2.48 -4.40
C ILE A 42 -8.08 -3.59 -4.82
N GLN A 43 -6.84 -3.53 -4.33
CA GLN A 43 -5.84 -4.59 -4.51
C GLN A 43 -5.28 -4.99 -3.14
N ILE A 44 -5.52 -6.24 -2.73
CA ILE A 44 -5.03 -6.78 -1.46
C ILE A 44 -3.75 -7.58 -1.71
N GLY A 45 -2.73 -7.39 -0.88
CA GLY A 45 -1.49 -8.14 -0.97
C GLY A 45 -1.66 -9.58 -0.51
N VAL A 46 -1.46 -10.53 -1.43
CA VAL A 46 -1.63 -11.97 -1.16
C VAL A 46 -0.31 -12.67 -0.81
N ASN A 47 0.82 -12.11 -1.22
CA ASN A 47 2.15 -12.70 -1.04
C ASN A 47 2.61 -12.59 0.42
N LYS A 48 3.51 -13.49 0.87
CA LYS A 48 4.08 -13.43 2.24
C LYS A 48 4.62 -12.05 2.59
N ASP A 49 5.28 -11.38 1.64
CA ASP A 49 5.91 -10.07 1.84
C ASP A 49 4.89 -8.90 1.82
N THR A 50 3.72 -9.09 1.22
CA THR A 50 2.70 -8.04 1.02
C THR A 50 1.41 -8.29 1.80
N ARG A 51 1.32 -9.42 2.51
CA ARG A 51 0.18 -9.75 3.37
C ARG A 51 -0.04 -8.68 4.45
N GLY A 52 -1.30 -8.34 4.67
CA GLY A 52 -1.68 -7.26 5.59
C GLY A 52 -1.44 -5.85 5.03
N THR A 53 -1.26 -5.75 3.71
CA THR A 53 -1.22 -4.47 2.98
C THR A 53 -2.24 -4.47 1.84
N ALA A 54 -2.76 -3.31 1.49
CA ALA A 54 -3.68 -3.13 0.38
C ALA A 54 -3.50 -1.77 -0.28
N PHE A 55 -3.89 -1.68 -1.55
CA PHE A 55 -4.03 -0.44 -2.28
C PHE A 55 -5.50 -0.19 -2.58
N VAL A 56 -5.97 1.01 -2.29
CA VAL A 56 -7.33 1.45 -2.60
C VAL A 56 -7.23 2.64 -3.53
N VAL A 57 -7.88 2.57 -4.68
CA VAL A 57 -7.93 3.62 -5.69
C VAL A 57 -9.30 4.25 -5.63
N TYR A 58 -9.36 5.55 -5.34
CA TYR A 58 -10.59 6.33 -5.39
C TYR A 58 -10.76 7.01 -6.76
N GLU A 59 -12.00 7.31 -7.13
CA GLU A 59 -12.29 8.14 -8.30
C GLU A 59 -11.87 9.60 -8.05
N ASP A 60 -12.19 10.15 -6.87
CA ASP A 60 -11.81 11.51 -6.47
C ASP A 60 -10.59 11.52 -5.51
N ILE A 61 -9.72 12.51 -5.68
CA ILE A 61 -8.58 12.77 -4.81
C ILE A 61 -9.00 13.34 -3.45
N TYR A 62 -10.11 14.07 -3.38
CA TYR A 62 -10.61 14.61 -2.12
C TYR A 62 -11.14 13.51 -1.20
N ASP A 63 -11.74 12.47 -1.77
CA ASP A 63 -12.20 11.28 -1.04
C ASP A 63 -11.01 10.53 -0.44
N ALA A 64 -9.96 10.30 -1.24
CA ALA A 64 -8.71 9.71 -0.77
C ALA A 64 -8.07 10.51 0.37
N LYS A 65 -8.13 11.84 0.31
CA LYS A 65 -7.67 12.69 1.43
C LYS A 65 -8.48 12.46 2.70
N ASN A 66 -9.80 12.43 2.56
CA ASN A 66 -10.70 12.24 3.69
C ASN A 66 -10.44 10.90 4.41
N VAL A 67 -10.13 9.86 3.62
CA VAL A 67 -9.77 8.53 4.11
C VAL A 67 -8.47 8.55 4.91
N VAL A 68 -7.41 9.19 4.40
CA VAL A 68 -6.12 9.26 5.11
C VAL A 68 -6.28 9.99 6.45
N ASP A 69 -7.06 11.08 6.47
CA ASP A 69 -7.25 11.89 7.66
C ASP A 69 -8.06 11.16 8.76
N HIS A 70 -9.04 10.32 8.38
CA HIS A 70 -9.98 9.71 9.33
C HIS A 70 -9.77 8.22 9.62
N LEU A 71 -9.27 7.43 8.64
CA LEU A 71 -9.07 5.98 8.81
C LEU A 71 -7.68 5.62 9.33
N SER A 72 -6.74 6.56 9.35
CA SER A 72 -5.45 6.34 10.01
C SER A 72 -5.66 6.22 11.53
N GLY A 73 -5.27 5.09 12.10
CA GLY A 73 -5.51 4.76 13.51
C GLY A 73 -6.89 4.16 13.78
N PHE A 74 -7.67 3.79 12.75
CA PHE A 74 -8.93 3.07 12.95
C PHE A 74 -8.67 1.63 13.41
N ASN A 75 -9.39 1.16 14.43
CA ASN A 75 -9.23 -0.20 14.96
C ASN A 75 -10.10 -1.20 14.18
N VAL A 76 -9.47 -2.16 13.51
CA VAL A 76 -10.13 -3.29 12.86
C VAL A 76 -9.55 -4.58 13.42
N ALA A 77 -10.39 -5.41 14.04
CA ALA A 77 -9.99 -6.69 14.64
C ALA A 77 -8.76 -6.58 15.57
N ASN A 78 -8.78 -5.60 16.48
CA ASN A 78 -7.69 -5.28 17.42
C ASN A 78 -6.38 -4.83 16.76
N ARG A 79 -6.45 -4.37 15.50
CA ARG A 79 -5.30 -3.79 14.77
C ARG A 79 -5.63 -2.39 14.31
N TYR A 80 -4.74 -1.46 14.63
CA TYR A 80 -4.85 -0.08 14.18
C TYR A 80 -4.35 0.06 12.75
N LEU A 81 -5.23 0.45 11.84
CA LEU A 81 -4.88 0.63 10.44
C LEU A 81 -3.92 1.80 10.27
N ILE A 82 -2.96 1.63 9.36
CA ILE A 82 -2.07 2.71 8.95
C ILE A 82 -2.40 3.02 7.50
N VAL A 83 -2.88 4.23 7.27
CA VAL A 83 -3.34 4.69 5.95
C VAL A 83 -2.42 5.81 5.47
N LEU A 84 -1.83 5.65 4.30
CA LEU A 84 -0.83 6.55 3.74
C LEU A 84 -1.17 6.87 2.28
N TYR A 85 -0.78 8.03 1.78
CA TYR A 85 -0.81 8.27 0.33
C TYR A 85 0.18 7.38 -0.40
N TYR A 86 -0.21 6.95 -1.60
CA TYR A 86 0.70 6.23 -2.47
C TYR A 86 1.82 7.14 -2.97
N GLN A 87 3.06 6.78 -2.61
CA GLN A 87 4.28 7.44 -3.08
C GLN A 87 5.02 6.54 -4.06
N GLN A 88 4.89 6.82 -5.37
CA GLN A 88 5.55 6.09 -6.46
C GLN A 88 7.06 5.93 -6.19
N SER A 89 7.73 7.00 -5.75
CA SER A 89 9.18 7.02 -5.48
C SER A 89 9.62 6.07 -4.36
N ARG A 90 8.75 5.77 -3.38
CA ARG A 90 9.05 4.78 -2.33
C ARG A 90 8.82 3.35 -2.82
N MET A 91 7.86 3.17 -3.72
CA MET A 91 7.51 1.84 -4.24
C MET A 91 8.51 1.36 -5.29
N THR A 92 8.92 2.22 -6.24
CA THR A 92 9.89 1.86 -7.28
C THR A 92 11.24 1.44 -6.68
N LYS A 93 11.72 2.14 -5.65
CA LYS A 93 12.95 1.78 -4.92
C LYS A 93 12.92 0.35 -4.36
N LYS A 94 11.76 -0.12 -3.87
CA LYS A 94 11.63 -1.49 -3.38
C LYS A 94 11.66 -2.52 -4.51
N VAL A 95 11.03 -2.21 -5.65
CA VAL A 95 11.04 -3.07 -6.84
C VAL A 95 12.45 -3.16 -7.42
N ASP A 96 13.15 -2.04 -7.53
CA ASP A 96 14.53 -1.99 -8.04
C ASP A 96 15.50 -2.77 -7.16
N ASN A 97 15.36 -2.68 -5.83
CA ASN A 97 16.18 -3.46 -4.89
C ASN A 97 15.91 -4.97 -5.01
N LYS A 98 14.63 -5.38 -5.11
CA LYS A 98 14.27 -6.79 -5.27
C LYS A 98 14.82 -7.37 -6.58
N LYS A 99 14.74 -6.61 -7.67
CA LYS A 99 15.31 -7.03 -8.97
C LYS A 99 16.84 -7.20 -8.90
N LYS A 100 17.54 -6.28 -8.24
CA LYS A 100 18.99 -6.38 -8.01
C LYS A 100 19.36 -7.60 -7.18
N GLU A 101 18.57 -7.92 -6.16
CA GLU A 101 18.78 -9.08 -5.29
C GLU A 101 18.59 -10.39 -6.08
N ASP A 102 17.50 -10.50 -6.85
CA ASP A 102 17.23 -11.65 -7.72
C ASP A 102 18.32 -11.84 -8.80
N ASP A 103 18.77 -10.74 -9.41
CA ASP A 103 19.85 -10.77 -10.41
C ASP A 103 21.20 -11.15 -9.79
N LEU A 104 21.47 -10.71 -8.55
CA LEU A 104 22.66 -11.09 -7.79
C LEU A 104 22.63 -12.57 -7.40
N THR A 105 21.48 -13.10 -6.95
CA THR A 105 21.32 -14.53 -6.64
C THR A 105 21.56 -15.38 -7.89
N LYS A 106 20.97 -15.02 -9.03
CA LYS A 106 21.21 -15.73 -10.30
C LYS A 106 22.66 -15.67 -10.74
N MET A 107 23.35 -14.54 -10.51
CA MET A 107 24.76 -14.39 -10.83
C MET A 107 25.62 -15.26 -9.89
N GLN A 108 25.34 -15.27 -8.59
CA GLN A 108 26.04 -16.12 -7.61
C GLN A 108 25.87 -17.62 -7.92
N GLU A 109 24.67 -18.05 -8.32
CA GLU A 109 24.40 -19.42 -8.76
C GLU A 109 25.13 -19.74 -10.07
N LYS A 110 25.07 -18.85 -11.07
CA LYS A 110 25.70 -19.06 -12.38
C LYS A 110 27.22 -19.17 -12.30
N TYR A 111 27.86 -18.44 -11.39
CA TYR A 111 29.31 -18.43 -11.22
C TYR A 111 29.79 -19.30 -10.04
N GLY A 112 28.90 -20.03 -9.37
CA GLY A 112 29.27 -20.98 -8.30
C GLY A 112 29.97 -20.34 -7.09
N VAL A 113 29.77 -19.05 -6.85
CA VAL A 113 30.44 -18.32 -5.75
C VAL A 113 29.57 -18.41 -4.49
N SER A 114 29.74 -19.48 -3.72
CA SER A 114 29.18 -19.56 -2.36
C SER A 114 30.02 -18.69 -1.43
N THR A 115 29.49 -17.54 -0.98
CA THR A 115 30.02 -16.83 0.19
C THR A 115 29.60 -17.55 1.47
N LYS A 116 30.06 -18.79 1.64
CA LYS A 116 30.20 -19.43 2.94
C LYS A 116 31.68 -19.66 3.11
N ASP A 117 32.38 -18.64 3.61
CA ASP A 117 33.63 -18.74 4.35
C ASP A 117 34.07 -17.33 4.75
N LYS A 118 33.50 -16.86 5.87
CA LYS A 118 34.16 -16.14 6.98
C LYS A 118 33.15 -15.70 8.01
#